data_AF-A0A5K3EWS4-F1
#
_entry.id   AF-A0A5K3EWS4-F1
#
_cell.length_a   1.000
_cell.length_b   1.000
_cell.length_c   1.000
_cell.angle_alpha   90.00
_cell.angle_beta   90.00
_cell.angle_gamma   90.00
#
_symmetry.space_group_name_H-M   'P 1'
#
loop_
_entity.id
_entity.type
_entity.pdbx_description
1 polymer ?
#
loop_
_entity_poly.entity_id
_entity_poly.type
_entity_poly.pdbx_seq_one_letter_code
_entity_poly.pdbx_strand_id
1 'polypeptide(L)'
;AKIEKLKQECTELQVTVGNLSAKLEARDEACRVESDGRKLLIGEVNDLTSRLHEMELLVKADTDRNNEDPITLKILVEQYEKATEKANAELNHYRSDYEERVPRTKYDEAVKQLNEKTLEVEALNEELESAASRYSVLEDHCATLTTWRDLFNTQVLYITRVLATKSDPGQKVEYISALLFRYRKIAREKTAEQLAEFVQQDFAHAEAGGLPSLSRPTVAKARSKTDTD
;
A
#
# COMPACT_ATOMS: atom_id res chain seq x y z
N ALA A 1 46.45 52.38 113.92
CA ALA A 1 45.40 53.43 113.92
C ALA A 1 45.41 54.30 112.65
N LYS A 2 46.16 55.42 112.55
CA LYS A 2 46.05 56.37 111.39
C LYS A 2 46.59 55.82 110.07
N ILE A 3 47.69 55.06 110.09
CA ILE A 3 48.30 54.45 108.90
C ILE A 3 47.43 53.31 108.34
N GLU A 4 46.79 52.51 109.20
CA GLU A 4 45.87 51.45 108.76
C GLU A 4 44.59 52.01 108.15
N LYS A 5 44.04 53.09 108.73
CA LYS A 5 42.87 53.77 108.18
C LYS A 5 43.11 54.30 106.77
N LEU A 6 44.26 54.94 106.54
CA LEU A 6 44.66 55.40 105.20
C LEU A 6 44.91 54.25 104.22
N LYS A 7 45.48 53.12 104.67
CA LYS A 7 45.63 51.93 103.82
C LYS A 7 44.28 51.34 103.44
N GLN A 8 43.33 51.29 104.38
CA GLN A 8 41.98 50.82 104.14
C GLN A 8 41.22 51.75 103.17
N GLU A 9 41.32 53.07 103.36
CA GLU A 9 40.77 54.07 102.44
C GLU A 9 41.40 53.95 101.03
N CYS A 10 42.72 53.72 100.92
CA CYS A 10 43.36 53.46 99.63
C CYS A 10 42.84 52.19 98.96
N THR A 11 42.63 51.10 99.71
CA THR A 11 42.06 49.87 99.16
C THR A 11 40.60 50.06 98.73
N GLU A 12 39.80 50.79 99.50
CA GLU A 12 38.41 51.11 99.17
C GLU A 12 38.32 52.03 97.93
N LEU A 13 39.19 53.03 97.83
CA LEU A 13 39.32 53.88 96.65
C LEU A 13 39.76 53.08 95.42
N GLN A 14 40.70 52.15 95.57
CA GLN A 14 41.13 51.31 94.46
C GLN A 14 40.02 50.38 93.97
N VAL A 15 39.23 49.82 94.89
CA VAL A 15 38.04 49.02 94.56
C VAL A 15 36.96 49.87 93.87
N THR A 16 36.70 51.08 94.35
CA THR A 16 35.70 51.98 93.72
C THR A 16 36.14 52.45 92.34
N VAL A 17 37.41 52.81 92.14
CA VAL A 17 37.97 53.14 90.82
C VAL A 17 37.89 51.93 89.89
N GLY A 18 38.24 50.73 90.36
CA GLY A 18 38.10 49.50 89.58
C GLY A 18 36.64 49.24 89.15
N ASN A 19 35.70 49.41 90.08
CA ASN A 19 34.26 49.25 89.81
C ASN A 19 33.73 50.30 88.82
N LEU A 20 34.19 51.56 88.93
CA LEU A 20 33.79 52.62 88.01
C LEU A 20 34.39 52.42 86.62
N SER A 21 35.64 51.97 86.52
CA SER A 21 36.28 51.62 85.25
C SER A 21 35.51 50.49 84.54
N ALA A 22 35.16 49.43 85.25
CA ALA A 22 34.39 48.32 84.70
C ALA A 22 32.98 48.76 84.23
N LYS A 23 32.32 49.66 84.98
CA LYS A 23 31.02 50.23 84.58
C LYS A 23 31.12 51.12 83.35
N LEU A 24 32.20 51.89 83.22
CA LEU A 24 32.44 52.73 82.06
C LEU A 24 32.67 51.89 80.81
N GLU A 25 33.53 50.87 80.89
CA GLU A 25 33.78 49.92 79.81
C GLU A 25 32.49 49.20 79.37
N ALA A 26 31.67 48.73 80.32
CA ALA A 26 30.38 48.13 80.01
C ALA A 26 29.41 49.10 79.33
N ARG A 27 29.46 50.39 79.69
CA ARG A 27 28.62 51.42 79.07
C ARG A 27 29.09 51.76 77.65
N ASP A 28 30.40 51.86 77.45
CA ASP A 28 30.99 52.11 76.13
C ASP A 28 30.70 50.96 75.16
N GLU A 29 30.78 49.72 75.62
CA GLU A 29 30.40 48.54 74.84
C GLU A 29 28.91 48.58 74.45
N ALA A 30 28.02 48.88 75.41
CA ALA A 30 26.60 48.99 75.13
C ALA A 30 26.28 50.10 74.11
N CYS A 31 26.95 51.26 74.22
CA CYS A 31 26.79 52.36 73.27
C CYS A 31 27.32 52.00 71.86
N ARG A 32 28.41 51.23 71.78
CA ARG A 32 28.93 50.74 70.49
C ARG A 32 27.96 49.76 69.82
N VAL A 33 27.47 48.78 70.57
CA VAL A 33 26.49 47.80 70.08
C VAL A 33 25.20 48.50 69.62
N GLU A 34 24.72 49.49 70.37
CA GLU A 34 23.55 50.28 69.98
C GLU A 34 23.80 51.07 68.68
N SER A 35 24.98 51.70 68.55
CA SER A 35 25.37 52.42 67.34
C SER A 35 25.44 51.51 66.12
N ASP A 36 26.03 50.31 66.25
CA ASP A 36 26.13 49.35 65.15
C ASP A 36 24.76 48.79 64.78
N GLY A 37 23.89 48.54 65.75
CA GLY A 37 22.49 48.17 65.52
C GLY A 37 21.71 49.25 64.75
N ARG A 38 21.91 50.53 65.07
CA ARG A 38 21.29 51.64 64.31
C ARG A 38 21.77 51.72 62.87
N LYS A 39 23.07 51.50 62.62
CA LYS A 39 23.61 51.48 61.26
C LYS A 39 23.02 50.35 60.43
N LEU A 40 22.87 49.16 61.01
CA LEU A 40 22.22 48.02 60.35
C LEU A 40 20.76 48.35 60.01
N LEU A 41 20.00 48.90 60.97
CA LEU A 41 18.60 49.25 60.76
C LEU A 41 18.43 50.33 59.68
N ILE A 42 19.32 51.35 59.64
CA ILE A 42 19.33 52.35 58.57
C ILE A 42 19.60 51.70 57.20
N GLY A 43 20.51 50.72 57.14
CA GLY A 43 20.75 49.92 55.94
C GLY A 43 19.48 49.22 55.46
N GLU A 44 18.80 48.49 56.35
CA GLU A 44 17.55 47.80 56.03
C GLU A 44 16.45 48.76 55.57
N VAL A 45 16.30 49.92 56.20
CA VAL A 45 15.31 50.94 55.80
C VAL A 45 15.62 51.47 54.41
N ASN A 46 16.89 51.72 54.08
CA ASN A 46 17.30 52.17 52.76
C ASN A 46 17.05 51.10 51.68
N ASP A 47 17.33 49.83 51.99
CA ASP A 47 17.07 48.71 51.08
C ASP A 47 15.56 48.54 50.83
N LEU A 48 14.75 48.62 51.88
CA LEU A 48 13.28 48.58 51.76
C LEU A 48 12.74 49.76 50.96
N THR A 49 13.26 50.96 51.18
CA THR A 49 12.86 52.16 50.44
C THR A 49 13.23 52.04 48.96
N SER A 50 14.42 51.52 48.66
CA SER A 50 14.85 51.27 47.27
C SER A 50 13.98 50.23 46.58
N ARG A 51 13.68 49.13 47.27
CA ARG A 51 12.80 48.07 46.75
C ARG A 51 11.36 48.55 46.53
N LEU A 52 10.84 49.39 47.42
CA LEU A 52 9.52 50.01 47.25
C LEU A 52 9.51 50.88 45.99
N HIS A 53 10.54 51.70 45.81
CA HIS A 53 10.66 52.57 44.64
C HIS A 53 10.75 51.76 43.32
N GLU A 54 11.52 50.67 43.29
CA GLU A 54 11.56 49.76 42.14
C GLU A 54 10.19 49.15 41.84
N MET A 55 9.44 48.75 42.87
CA MET A 55 8.11 48.19 42.71
C MET A 55 7.10 49.21 42.18
N GLU A 56 7.16 50.46 42.64
CA GLU A 56 6.34 51.55 42.12
C GLU A 56 6.61 51.83 40.63
N LEU A 57 7.87 51.79 40.20
CA LEU A 57 8.25 51.95 38.80
C LEU A 57 7.70 50.82 37.92
N LEU A 58 7.75 49.57 38.41
CA LEU A 58 7.20 48.43 37.69
C LEU A 58 5.67 48.52 37.53
N VAL A 59 4.97 48.90 38.60
CA VAL A 59 3.51 49.09 38.55
C VAL A 59 3.14 50.18 37.55
N LYS A 60 3.87 51.30 37.55
CA LYS A 60 3.62 52.39 36.62
C LYS A 60 3.85 51.97 35.16
N ALA A 61 4.94 51.26 34.88
CA ALA A 61 5.22 50.74 33.54
C ALA A 61 4.16 49.75 33.04
N ASP A 62 3.60 48.92 33.93
CA ASP A 62 2.52 47.99 33.58
C ASP A 62 1.21 48.71 33.29
N THR A 63 0.86 49.72 34.09
CA THR A 63 -0.31 50.57 33.82
C THR A 63 -0.18 51.34 32.51
N ASP A 64 1.02 51.83 32.17
CA ASP A 64 1.24 52.55 30.91
C ASP A 64 1.16 51.62 29.69
N ARG A 65 1.55 50.34 29.82
CA ARG A 65 1.42 49.34 28.75
C ARG A 65 -0.02 48.88 28.53
N ASN A 66 -0.83 48.83 29.60
CA ASN A 66 -2.23 48.41 29.54
C ASN A 66 -3.22 49.57 29.41
N ASN A 67 -2.74 50.82 29.32
CA ASN A 67 -3.54 52.03 29.10
C ASN A 67 -3.78 52.29 27.60
N GLU A 68 -4.04 51.26 26.81
CA GLU A 68 -4.54 51.48 25.45
C GLU A 68 -5.93 52.12 25.52
N ASP A 69 -6.09 53.26 24.82
CA ASP A 69 -7.34 54.02 24.81
C ASP A 69 -8.51 53.12 24.35
N PRO A 70 -9.60 53.00 25.12
CA PRO A 70 -10.78 52.21 24.75
C PRO A 70 -11.31 52.52 23.34
N ILE A 71 -11.12 53.76 22.86
CA ILE A 71 -11.50 54.16 21.50
C ILE A 71 -10.62 53.47 20.46
N THR A 72 -9.31 53.37 20.72
CA THR A 72 -8.36 52.69 19.82
C THR A 72 -8.66 51.20 19.71
N LEU A 73 -8.95 50.54 20.85
CA LEU A 73 -9.38 49.14 20.85
C LEU A 73 -10.67 48.93 20.07
N LYS A 74 -11.65 49.82 20.23
CA LYS A 74 -12.91 49.77 19.47
C LYS A 74 -12.68 49.89 17.97
N ILE A 75 -11.82 50.82 17.53
CA ILE A 75 -11.48 50.98 16.11
C ILE A 75 -10.82 49.72 15.55
N LEU A 76 -9.89 49.11 16.30
CA LEU A 76 -9.23 47.87 15.89
C LEU A 76 -10.23 46.73 15.74
N VAL A 77 -11.15 46.56 16.71
CA VAL A 77 -12.20 45.55 16.63
C VAL A 77 -13.06 45.74 15.38
N GLU A 78 -13.54 46.97 15.11
CA GLU A 78 -14.33 47.25 13.91
C GLU A 78 -13.54 46.96 12.61
N GLN A 79 -12.23 47.20 12.60
CA GLN A 79 -11.38 46.85 11.45
C GLN A 79 -11.27 45.34 11.25
N TYR A 80 -11.11 44.57 12.33
CA TYR A 80 -11.07 43.10 12.27
C TYR A 80 -12.41 42.51 11.86
N GLU A 81 -13.53 43.05 12.35
CA GLU A 81 -14.87 42.64 11.93
C GLU A 81 -15.06 42.87 10.43
N LYS A 82 -14.74 44.07 9.92
CA LYS A 82 -14.79 44.39 8.49
C LYS A 82 -13.88 43.48 7.66
N ALA A 83 -12.67 43.19 8.13
CA ALA A 83 -11.76 42.29 7.44
C ALA A 83 -12.31 40.86 7.38
N THR A 84 -12.95 40.40 8.46
CA THR A 84 -13.58 39.09 8.55
C THR A 84 -14.79 38.98 7.62
N GLU A 85 -15.64 40.00 7.59
CA GLU A 85 -16.77 40.07 6.66
C GLU A 85 -16.29 40.03 5.20
N LYS A 86 -15.23 40.79 4.87
CA LYS A 86 -14.66 40.79 3.53
C LYS A 86 -14.09 39.43 3.14
N ALA A 87 -13.33 38.79 4.03
CA ALA A 87 -12.78 37.46 3.79
C ALA A 87 -13.89 36.41 3.59
N ASN A 88 -14.95 36.47 4.39
CA ASN A 88 -16.12 35.58 4.25
C ASN A 88 -16.87 35.82 2.93
N ALA A 89 -17.00 37.08 2.49
CA ALA A 89 -17.62 37.41 1.21
C ALA A 89 -16.81 36.85 0.02
N GLU A 90 -15.48 37.00 0.05
CA GLU A 90 -14.58 36.41 -0.96
C GLU A 90 -14.67 34.88 -0.97
N LEU A 91 -14.68 34.24 0.20
CA LEU A 91 -14.85 32.78 0.33
C LEU A 91 -16.16 32.28 -0.28
N ASN A 92 -17.27 32.98 -0.01
CA ASN A 92 -18.57 32.64 -0.58
C ASN A 92 -18.59 32.80 -2.10
N HIS A 93 -17.94 33.85 -2.63
CA HIS A 93 -17.77 34.03 -4.07
C HIS A 93 -16.99 32.87 -4.69
N TYR A 94 -15.83 32.49 -4.12
CA TYR A 94 -15.05 31.36 -4.61
C TYR A 94 -15.82 30.04 -4.55
N ARG A 95 -16.61 29.83 -3.50
CA ARG A 95 -17.45 28.63 -3.38
C ARG A 95 -18.52 28.57 -4.48
N SER A 96 -19.19 29.69 -4.74
CA SER A 96 -20.18 29.80 -5.82
C SER A 96 -19.55 29.55 -7.19
N ASP A 97 -18.42 30.23 -7.48
CA ASP A 97 -17.68 30.06 -8.73
C ASP A 97 -17.20 28.61 -8.92
N TYR A 98 -16.78 27.97 -7.82
CA TYR A 98 -16.32 26.58 -7.85
C TYR A 98 -17.47 25.62 -8.16
N GLU A 99 -18.64 25.78 -7.54
CA GLU A 99 -19.82 24.96 -7.83
C GLU A 99 -20.32 25.17 -9.27
N GLU A 100 -20.19 26.37 -9.82
CA GLU A 100 -20.53 26.66 -11.23
C GLU A 100 -19.53 26.04 -12.22
N ARG A 101 -18.22 26.15 -11.95
CA ARG A 101 -17.15 25.68 -12.84
C ARG A 101 -16.91 24.17 -12.76
N VAL A 102 -17.06 23.58 -11.58
CA VAL A 102 -16.87 22.13 -11.35
C VAL A 102 -18.11 21.59 -10.64
N PRO A 103 -19.22 21.38 -11.38
CA PRO A 103 -20.42 20.81 -10.78
C PRO A 103 -20.13 19.39 -10.33
N ARG A 104 -20.14 19.18 -9.01
CA ARG A 104 -19.92 17.86 -8.40
C ARG A 104 -20.89 16.80 -8.94
N THR A 105 -22.12 17.23 -9.27
CA THR A 105 -23.13 16.39 -9.92
C THR A 105 -22.68 15.82 -11.25
N LYS A 106 -22.03 16.62 -12.11
CA LYS A 106 -21.49 16.14 -13.40
C LYS A 106 -20.34 15.16 -13.21
N TYR A 107 -19.51 15.39 -12.20
CA TYR A 107 -18.46 14.45 -11.84
C TYR A 107 -19.05 13.11 -11.37
N ASP A 108 -20.00 13.14 -10.45
CA ASP A 108 -20.66 11.94 -9.93
C ASP A 108 -21.39 11.17 -11.05
N GLU A 109 -22.02 11.89 -11.98
CA GLU A 109 -22.65 11.30 -13.16
C GLU A 109 -21.62 10.64 -14.09
N ALA A 110 -20.48 11.31 -14.35
CA ALA A 110 -19.40 10.74 -15.15
C ALA A 110 -18.79 9.49 -14.49
N VAL A 111 -18.60 9.50 -13.18
CA VAL A 111 -18.14 8.33 -12.42
C VAL A 111 -19.13 7.17 -12.52
N LYS A 112 -20.43 7.46 -12.41
CA LYS A 112 -21.47 6.44 -12.57
C LYS A 112 -21.46 5.84 -13.98
N GLN A 113 -21.41 6.66 -15.02
CA GLN A 113 -21.33 6.21 -16.41
C GLN A 113 -20.06 5.39 -16.67
N LEU A 114 -18.92 5.80 -16.10
CA LEU A 114 -17.66 5.06 -16.21
C LEU A 114 -17.76 3.69 -15.55
N ASN A 115 -18.37 3.60 -14.37
CA ASN A 115 -18.56 2.32 -13.68
C ASN A 115 -19.51 1.40 -14.46
N GLU A 116 -20.62 1.92 -14.98
CA GLU A 116 -21.55 1.18 -15.83
C GLU A 116 -20.85 0.63 -17.07
N LYS A 117 -20.01 1.45 -17.72
CA LYS A 117 -19.24 1.03 -18.90
C LYS A 117 -18.14 0.03 -18.57
N THR A 118 -17.50 0.16 -17.42
CA THR A 118 -16.50 -0.81 -16.95
C THR A 118 -17.14 -2.18 -16.75
N LEU A 119 -18.30 -2.24 -16.08
CA LEU A 119 -19.05 -3.49 -15.88
C LEU A 119 -19.52 -4.09 -17.20
N GLU A 120 -19.97 -3.28 -18.15
CA GLU A 120 -20.36 -3.74 -19.50
C GLU A 120 -19.17 -4.36 -20.24
N VAL A 121 -17.98 -3.73 -20.16
CA VAL A 121 -16.75 -4.26 -20.77
C VAL A 121 -16.32 -5.56 -20.13
N GLU A 122 -16.40 -5.69 -18.80
CA GLU A 122 -16.10 -6.93 -18.09
C GLU A 122 -17.01 -8.07 -18.54
N ALA A 123 -18.33 -7.84 -18.59
CA ALA A 123 -19.29 -8.83 -19.06
C ALA A 123 -19.02 -9.27 -20.52
N LEU A 124 -18.75 -8.31 -21.42
CA LEU A 124 -18.43 -8.61 -22.82
C LEU A 124 -17.13 -9.40 -22.96
N ASN A 125 -16.12 -9.13 -22.12
CA ASN A 125 -14.87 -9.89 -22.13
C ASN A 125 -15.09 -11.34 -21.69
N GLU A 126 -15.90 -11.57 -20.65
CA GLU A 126 -16.27 -12.93 -20.21
C GLU A 126 -17.02 -13.70 -21.31
N GLU A 127 -17.97 -13.05 -21.99
CA GLU A 127 -18.69 -13.64 -23.11
C GLU A 127 -17.75 -13.97 -24.28
N LEU A 128 -16.80 -13.08 -24.58
CA LEU A 128 -15.81 -13.27 -25.64
C LEU A 128 -14.88 -14.44 -25.33
N GLU A 129 -14.39 -14.54 -24.10
CA GLU A 129 -13.51 -15.64 -23.67
C GLU A 129 -14.26 -16.99 -23.69
N SER A 130 -15.52 -17.00 -23.25
CA SER A 130 -16.40 -18.16 -23.35
C SER A 130 -16.66 -18.57 -24.81
N ALA A 131 -16.88 -17.61 -25.71
CA ALA A 131 -17.05 -17.87 -27.14
C ALA A 131 -15.75 -18.40 -27.77
N ALA A 132 -14.60 -17.82 -27.44
CA ALA A 132 -13.29 -18.26 -27.93
C ALA A 132 -12.98 -19.71 -27.49
N SER A 133 -13.26 -20.04 -26.23
CA SER A 133 -13.10 -21.40 -25.71
C SER A 133 -13.98 -22.42 -26.46
N ARG A 134 -15.26 -22.10 -26.66
CA ARG A 134 -16.17 -22.95 -27.45
C ARG A 134 -15.70 -23.11 -28.90
N TYR A 135 -15.18 -22.03 -29.49
CA TYR A 135 -14.65 -22.07 -30.85
C TYR A 135 -13.42 -22.96 -30.96
N SER A 136 -12.47 -22.87 -30.02
CA SER A 136 -11.28 -23.73 -29.98
C SER A 136 -11.66 -25.22 -29.91
N VAL A 137 -12.62 -25.59 -29.06
CA VAL A 137 -13.09 -26.98 -28.99
C VAL A 137 -13.75 -27.43 -30.30
N LEU A 138 -14.52 -26.54 -30.93
CA LEU A 138 -15.14 -26.84 -32.23
C LEU A 138 -14.09 -27.02 -33.33
N GLU A 139 -13.03 -26.21 -33.33
CA GLU A 139 -11.91 -26.32 -34.26
C GLU A 139 -11.21 -27.69 -34.12
N ASP A 140 -10.92 -28.13 -32.89
CA ASP A 140 -10.33 -29.45 -32.62
C ASP A 140 -11.23 -30.60 -33.12
N HIS A 141 -12.54 -30.49 -32.90
CA HIS A 141 -13.51 -31.46 -33.41
C HIS A 141 -13.54 -31.47 -34.95
N CYS A 142 -13.53 -30.30 -35.59
CA CYS A 142 -13.49 -30.19 -37.04
C CYS A 142 -12.20 -30.77 -37.62
N ALA A 143 -11.05 -30.52 -37.01
CA ALA A 143 -9.77 -31.10 -37.42
C ALA A 143 -9.77 -32.63 -37.30
N THR A 144 -10.33 -33.15 -36.19
CA THR A 144 -10.49 -34.59 -35.97
C THR A 144 -11.40 -35.22 -37.02
N LEU A 145 -12.57 -34.63 -37.30
CA LEU A 145 -13.50 -35.12 -38.31
C LEU A 145 -12.90 -35.08 -39.73
N THR A 146 -12.14 -34.04 -40.05
CA THR A 146 -11.40 -33.91 -41.31
C THR A 146 -10.41 -35.07 -41.48
N THR A 147 -9.64 -35.37 -40.43
CA THR A 147 -8.71 -36.51 -40.41
C THR A 147 -9.43 -37.84 -40.67
N TRP A 148 -10.56 -38.10 -40.00
CA TRP A 148 -11.34 -39.31 -40.22
C TRP A 148 -11.92 -39.40 -41.63
N ARG A 149 -12.49 -38.29 -42.13
CA ARG A 149 -13.02 -38.20 -43.50
C ARG A 149 -11.93 -38.55 -44.51
N ASP A 150 -10.75 -37.97 -44.38
CA ASP A 150 -9.66 -38.17 -45.33
C ASP A 150 -9.09 -39.60 -45.24
N LEU A 151 -9.05 -40.17 -44.04
CA LEU A 151 -8.74 -41.59 -43.82
C LEU A 151 -9.73 -42.53 -44.53
N PHE A 152 -11.03 -42.24 -44.46
CA PHE A 152 -12.06 -43.01 -45.17
C PHE A 152 -11.97 -42.84 -46.68
N ASN A 153 -11.79 -41.60 -47.17
CA ASN A 153 -11.62 -41.32 -48.59
C ASN A 153 -10.41 -42.05 -49.16
N THR A 154 -9.29 -42.06 -48.44
CA THR A 154 -8.07 -42.79 -48.81
C THR A 154 -8.33 -44.29 -48.94
N GLN A 155 -9.03 -44.90 -47.97
CA GLN A 155 -9.43 -46.31 -48.05
C GLN A 155 -10.29 -46.60 -49.27
N VAL A 156 -11.29 -45.76 -49.54
CA VAL A 156 -12.18 -45.91 -50.71
C VAL A 156 -11.40 -45.81 -52.02
N LEU A 157 -10.46 -44.86 -52.13
CA LEU A 157 -9.59 -44.71 -53.31
C LEU A 157 -8.77 -45.98 -53.57
N TYR A 158 -8.13 -46.52 -52.54
CA TYR A 158 -7.34 -47.75 -52.67
C TYR A 158 -8.20 -48.96 -53.02
N ILE A 159 -9.35 -49.15 -52.36
CA ILE A 159 -10.27 -50.24 -52.67
C ILE A 159 -10.74 -50.14 -54.13
N THR A 160 -11.13 -48.94 -54.57
CA THR A 160 -11.59 -48.71 -55.95
C THR A 160 -10.52 -49.09 -56.96
N ARG A 161 -9.25 -48.74 -56.71
CA ARG A 161 -8.13 -49.15 -57.57
C ARG A 161 -7.91 -50.65 -57.61
N VAL A 162 -7.92 -51.31 -56.45
CA VAL A 162 -7.75 -52.76 -56.36
C VAL A 162 -8.86 -53.48 -57.13
N LEU A 163 -10.11 -53.02 -57.00
CA LEU A 163 -11.24 -53.56 -57.75
C LEU A 163 -11.07 -53.42 -59.26
N ALA A 164 -10.49 -52.31 -59.73
CA ALA A 164 -10.21 -52.05 -61.14
C ALA A 164 -9.04 -52.88 -61.74
N THR A 165 -8.22 -53.55 -60.92
CA THR A 165 -7.14 -54.42 -61.42
C THR A 165 -7.67 -55.69 -62.12
N LYS A 166 -6.86 -56.32 -62.98
CA LYS A 166 -7.23 -57.58 -63.67
C LYS A 166 -7.01 -58.86 -62.84
N SER A 167 -6.80 -58.75 -61.53
CA SER A 167 -6.50 -59.89 -60.65
C SER A 167 -7.72 -60.77 -60.33
N ASP A 168 -7.46 -61.98 -59.84
CA ASP A 168 -8.49 -62.92 -59.36
C ASP A 168 -9.35 -62.32 -58.22
N PRO A 169 -10.68 -62.53 -58.20
CA PRO A 169 -11.54 -62.01 -57.14
C PRO A 169 -11.11 -62.38 -55.72
N GLY A 170 -10.60 -63.60 -55.50
CA GLY A 170 -10.13 -64.03 -54.18
C GLY A 170 -8.92 -63.22 -53.71
N GLN A 171 -7.97 -62.94 -54.60
CA GLN A 171 -6.80 -62.12 -54.30
C GLN A 171 -7.19 -60.66 -53.97
N LYS A 172 -8.18 -60.11 -54.67
CA LYS A 172 -8.71 -58.77 -54.38
C LYS A 172 -9.32 -58.69 -52.98
N VAL A 173 -10.12 -59.68 -52.61
CA VAL A 173 -10.75 -59.76 -51.27
C VAL A 173 -9.70 -59.91 -50.17
N GLU A 174 -8.67 -60.75 -50.38
CA GLU A 174 -7.54 -60.87 -49.43
C GLU A 174 -6.83 -59.53 -49.22
N TYR A 175 -6.52 -58.81 -50.31
CA TYR A 175 -5.85 -57.51 -50.25
C TYR A 175 -6.70 -56.47 -49.51
N ILE A 176 -7.98 -56.33 -49.88
CA ILE A 176 -8.91 -55.38 -49.24
C ILE A 176 -9.04 -55.69 -47.74
N SER A 177 -9.12 -56.97 -47.37
CA SER A 177 -9.21 -57.39 -45.97
C SER A 177 -7.95 -57.01 -45.18
N ALA A 178 -6.76 -57.21 -45.75
CA ALA A 178 -5.49 -56.80 -45.14
C ALA A 178 -5.36 -55.28 -45.03
N LEU A 179 -5.85 -54.54 -46.05
CA LEU A 179 -5.87 -53.08 -46.06
C LEU A 179 -6.74 -52.54 -44.92
N LEU A 180 -7.99 -53.00 -44.82
CA LEU A 180 -8.92 -52.60 -43.76
C LEU A 180 -8.39 -52.96 -42.38
N PHE A 181 -7.73 -54.11 -42.24
CA PHE A 181 -7.08 -54.51 -40.99
C PHE A 181 -5.96 -53.52 -40.60
N ARG A 182 -5.10 -53.13 -41.55
CA ARG A 182 -4.05 -52.14 -41.32
C ARG A 182 -4.61 -50.81 -40.84
N TYR A 183 -5.64 -50.27 -41.51
CA TYR A 183 -6.23 -48.99 -41.10
C TYR A 183 -6.93 -49.06 -39.75
N ARG A 184 -7.64 -50.15 -39.45
CA ARG A 184 -8.22 -50.34 -38.10
C ARG A 184 -7.16 -50.38 -37.01
N LYS A 185 -6.01 -51.01 -37.28
CA LYS A 185 -4.89 -51.05 -36.34
C LYS A 185 -4.32 -49.65 -36.11
N ILE A 186 -4.01 -48.93 -37.19
CA ILE A 186 -3.49 -47.56 -37.14
C ILE A 186 -4.45 -46.61 -36.41
N ALA A 187 -5.74 -46.69 -36.71
CA ALA A 187 -6.78 -45.88 -36.09
C ALA A 187 -6.95 -46.12 -34.58
N ARG A 188 -6.52 -47.28 -34.07
CA ARG A 188 -6.57 -47.62 -32.63
C ARG A 188 -5.28 -47.31 -31.89
N GLU A 189 -4.13 -47.45 -32.57
CA GLU A 189 -2.82 -47.38 -31.93
C GLU A 189 -2.18 -45.98 -31.98
N LYS A 190 -2.59 -45.12 -32.92
CA LYS A 190 -2.01 -43.77 -33.07
C LYS A 190 -2.75 -42.73 -32.26
N THR A 191 -2.01 -41.71 -31.81
CA THR A 191 -2.61 -40.46 -31.30
C THR A 191 -3.28 -39.67 -32.43
N ALA A 192 -4.12 -38.69 -32.10
CA ALA A 192 -4.82 -37.87 -33.09
C ALA A 192 -3.85 -37.15 -34.06
N GLU A 193 -2.77 -36.57 -33.53
CA GLU A 193 -1.73 -35.89 -34.33
C GLU A 193 -1.00 -36.86 -35.26
N GLN A 194 -0.55 -38.00 -34.74
CA GLN A 194 0.13 -39.01 -35.52
C GLN A 194 -0.78 -39.65 -36.58
N LEU A 195 -2.08 -39.71 -36.31
CA LEU A 195 -3.08 -40.17 -37.26
C LEU A 195 -3.27 -39.13 -38.37
N ALA A 196 -3.34 -37.83 -38.03
CA ALA A 196 -3.45 -36.74 -39.00
C ALA A 196 -2.24 -36.71 -39.96
N GLU A 197 -1.01 -36.77 -39.43
CA GLU A 197 0.21 -36.83 -40.25
C GLU A 197 0.20 -38.04 -41.18
N PHE A 198 -0.19 -39.21 -40.66
CA PHE A 198 -0.28 -40.42 -41.46
C PHE A 198 -1.31 -40.30 -42.58
N VAL A 199 -2.51 -39.78 -42.26
CA VAL A 199 -3.56 -39.57 -43.26
C VAL A 199 -3.10 -38.62 -44.34
N GLN A 200 -2.43 -37.53 -43.97
CA GLN A 200 -1.92 -36.56 -44.94
C GLN A 200 -0.86 -37.18 -45.88
N GLN A 201 0.10 -37.93 -45.32
CA GLN A 201 1.11 -38.63 -46.12
C GLN A 201 0.51 -39.71 -47.02
N ASP A 202 -0.42 -40.49 -46.47
CA ASP A 202 -1.01 -41.62 -47.17
C ASP A 202 -2.04 -41.18 -48.23
N PHE A 203 -2.74 -40.07 -47.99
CA PHE A 203 -3.57 -39.40 -48.99
C PHE A 203 -2.72 -38.89 -50.15
N ALA A 204 -1.60 -38.22 -49.88
CA ALA A 204 -0.67 -37.80 -50.94
C ALA A 204 -0.09 -39.00 -51.72
N HIS A 205 0.23 -40.10 -51.05
CA HIS A 205 0.65 -41.33 -51.71
C HIS A 205 -0.46 -41.94 -52.58
N ALA A 206 -1.71 -41.88 -52.10
CA ALA A 206 -2.87 -42.28 -52.87
C ALA A 206 -3.03 -41.38 -54.10
N GLU A 207 -2.96 -40.06 -53.99
CA GLU A 207 -3.06 -39.14 -55.14
C GLU A 207 -1.97 -39.41 -56.19
N ALA A 208 -0.75 -39.74 -55.76
CA ALA A 208 0.36 -40.12 -56.63
C ALA A 208 0.18 -41.48 -57.35
N GLY A 209 -0.94 -42.18 -57.13
CA GLY A 209 -1.23 -43.46 -57.79
C GLY A 209 -0.61 -44.68 -57.11
N GLY A 210 0.02 -44.51 -55.94
CA GLY A 210 0.61 -45.60 -55.18
C GLY A 210 -0.43 -46.62 -54.71
N LEU A 211 0.03 -47.84 -54.40
CA LEU A 211 -0.75 -48.81 -53.63
C LEU A 211 -0.01 -49.10 -52.33
N PRO A 212 -0.73 -49.22 -51.20
CA PRO A 212 -0.12 -49.51 -49.91
C PRO A 212 0.62 -50.84 -49.91
N SER A 213 1.84 -50.85 -49.36
CA SER A 213 2.55 -52.09 -49.07
C SER A 213 1.88 -52.79 -47.89
N LEU A 214 1.27 -53.95 -48.14
CA LEU A 214 0.66 -54.76 -47.09
C LEU A 214 1.57 -55.96 -46.79
N SER A 215 2.06 -56.07 -45.56
CA SER A 215 2.71 -57.29 -45.08
C SER A 215 1.65 -58.39 -44.99
N ARG A 216 1.81 -59.45 -45.80
CA ARG A 216 0.87 -60.56 -45.85
C ARG A 216 0.84 -61.28 -44.49
N PRO A 217 -0.33 -61.47 -43.85
CA PRO A 217 -0.42 -62.41 -42.74
C PRO A 217 -0.17 -63.81 -43.32
N THR A 218 0.93 -64.44 -42.95
CA THR A 218 1.19 -65.85 -43.29
C THR A 218 0.19 -66.72 -42.55
N VAL A 219 -0.91 -67.08 -43.21
CA VAL A 219 -1.78 -68.17 -42.74
C VAL A 219 -1.02 -69.47 -43.04
N ALA A 220 -0.46 -70.08 -42.01
CA ALA A 220 0.16 -71.40 -42.10
C ALA A 220 -0.91 -72.41 -42.55
N LYS A 221 -0.79 -72.88 -43.79
CA LYS A 221 -1.65 -73.94 -44.33
C LYS A 221 -1.20 -75.26 -43.72
N ALA A 222 -1.80 -75.65 -42.59
CA ALA A 222 -1.65 -76.99 -42.03
C ALA A 222 -2.19 -78.00 -43.05
N ARG A 223 -1.28 -78.68 -43.74
CA ARG A 223 -1.59 -79.78 -44.66
C ARG A 223 -1.79 -81.02 -43.79
N SER A 224 -3.04 -81.40 -43.52
CA SER A 224 -3.34 -82.71 -42.94
C SER A 224 -2.96 -83.78 -43.96
N LYS A 225 -1.88 -84.52 -43.69
CA LYS A 225 -1.63 -85.80 -44.34
C LYS A 225 -2.62 -86.80 -43.74
N THR A 226 -3.52 -87.29 -44.58
CA THR A 226 -4.19 -88.58 -44.38
C THR A 226 -3.19 -89.66 -44.80
N ASP A 227 -2.58 -90.33 -43.83
CA ASP A 227 -1.89 -91.59 -44.08
C ASP A 227 -2.94 -92.71 -43.98
N THR A 228 -3.25 -93.30 -45.13
CA THR A 228 -3.77 -94.67 -45.24
C THR A 228 -2.57 -95.59 -45.40
N ASP A 229 -2.37 -96.48 -44.43
CA ASP A 229 -2.07 -97.91 -44.60
C ASP A 229 -2.31 -98.64 -43.28
#